data_AF-S8A321-F1
#
_entry.id   AF-S8A321-F1
#
_cell.length_a   1.000
_cell.length_b   1.000
_cell.length_c   1.000
_cell.angle_alpha   90.00
_cell.angle_beta   90.00
_cell.angle_gamma   90.00
#
_symmetry.space_group_name_H-M   'P 1'
#
loop_
_entity.id
_entity.type
_entity.pdbx_description
1 polymer ?
#
loop_
_entity_poly.entity_id
_entity_poly.type
_entity_poly.pdbx_seq_one_letter_code
_entity_poly.pdbx_strand_id
1 'polypeptide(L)'
;MSSPVYFELSWSILSTIGLITFFIALMVAGIVRLTTISLIPIIVSAACAVSNGLCYYAFYADNPKNSRAVAAAFADIFWFIQEAGLSMYSYQILAKVLNRKQRTVFMSLFWSCIVVIFGCRMTILVSRVTEIENTEQTLQSRINKLHMAYFIMIAVVETISAFFLIRTFAKAKRASVAIQSWTARGLFELLSRSAEIRLATLCPIGITRAITYSFQATAQAATDTASQLDRFVYTLECLFPMIMIVDVLASKLTYSRTVISNSDRSRTRSRGGPADVPNSGIEVEFSVRTDFEPSKRGNSGKSQGIRLSSRETTSEETIPVASHGADVGHSANCHV
;
A
#
# COMPACT_ATOMS: atom_id res chain seq x y z
N MET A 1 -26.67 33.59 17.22
CA MET A 1 -27.29 32.60 16.30
C MET A 1 -27.08 31.22 16.90
N SER A 2 -27.92 30.25 16.60
CA SER A 2 -27.68 28.85 17.00
C SER A 2 -26.55 28.25 16.16
N SER A 3 -25.62 27.51 16.78
CA SER A 3 -24.69 26.63 16.06
C SER A 3 -25.44 25.77 15.03
N PRO A 4 -24.96 25.66 13.77
CA PRO A 4 -25.57 24.80 12.77
C PRO A 4 -25.45 23.32 13.16
N VAL A 5 -26.51 22.54 12.90
CA VAL A 5 -26.58 21.12 13.30
C VAL A 5 -25.59 20.28 12.49
N TYR A 6 -24.83 19.41 13.18
CA TYR A 6 -23.78 18.57 12.60
C TYR A 6 -24.18 17.86 11.30
N PHE A 7 -25.33 17.19 11.29
CA PHE A 7 -25.78 16.38 10.15
C PHE A 7 -26.23 17.21 8.93
N GLU A 8 -26.49 18.51 9.08
CA GLU A 8 -26.75 19.43 7.96
C GLU A 8 -25.46 19.92 7.28
N LEU A 9 -24.29 19.61 7.85
CA LEU A 9 -22.98 20.03 7.33
C LEU A 9 -22.25 18.89 6.64
N SER A 10 -21.60 19.20 5.52
CA SER A 10 -20.68 18.30 4.79
C SER A 10 -19.64 17.58 5.67
N TRP A 11 -19.23 18.19 6.80
CA TRP A 11 -18.34 17.60 7.79
C TRP A 11 -18.86 16.26 8.35
N SER A 12 -20.17 16.14 8.59
CA SER A 12 -20.77 14.88 9.03
C SER A 12 -20.71 13.80 7.95
N ILE A 13 -21.07 14.15 6.70
CA ILE A 13 -21.04 13.24 5.54
C ILE A 13 -19.63 12.66 5.35
N LEU A 14 -18.60 13.52 5.38
CA LEU A 14 -17.20 13.12 5.25
C LEU A 14 -16.74 12.24 6.44
N SER A 15 -17.14 12.59 7.67
CA SER A 15 -16.86 11.79 8.86
C SER A 15 -17.54 10.40 8.77
N THR A 16 -18.79 10.34 8.30
CA THR A 16 -19.53 9.10 8.06
C THR A 16 -18.89 8.24 6.98
N ILE A 17 -18.41 8.84 5.87
CA ILE A 17 -17.64 8.14 4.83
C ILE A 17 -16.38 7.51 5.43
N GLY A 18 -15.59 8.28 6.18
CA GLY A 18 -14.42 7.75 6.90
C GLY A 18 -14.79 6.58 7.82
N LEU A 19 -15.87 6.72 8.59
CA LEU A 19 -16.30 5.71 9.56
C LEU A 19 -16.78 4.40 8.90
N ILE A 20 -17.60 4.47 7.84
CA ILE A 20 -18.07 3.26 7.16
C ILE A 20 -16.94 2.56 6.40
N THR A 21 -16.06 3.30 5.74
CA THR A 21 -14.91 2.72 5.03
C THR A 21 -13.89 2.14 6.00
N PHE A 22 -13.73 2.70 7.22
CA PHE A 22 -12.93 2.10 8.29
C PHE A 22 -13.46 0.72 8.71
N PHE A 23 -14.77 0.58 8.96
CA PHE A 23 -15.37 -0.71 9.32
C PHE A 23 -15.27 -1.74 8.16
N ILE A 24 -15.48 -1.32 6.92
CA ILE A 24 -15.29 -2.18 5.74
C ILE A 24 -13.82 -2.62 5.60
N ALA A 25 -12.86 -1.72 5.85
CA ALA A 25 -11.44 -2.04 5.81
C ALA A 25 -11.03 -3.04 6.92
N LEU A 26 -11.54 -2.88 8.14
CA LEU A 26 -11.37 -3.86 9.23
C LEU A 26 -11.91 -5.24 8.86
N MET A 27 -13.15 -5.29 8.33
CA MET A 27 -13.79 -6.54 7.90
C MET A 27 -12.96 -7.26 6.82
N VAL A 28 -12.49 -6.53 5.79
CA VAL A 28 -11.65 -7.11 4.73
C VAL A 28 -10.27 -7.51 5.25
N ALA A 29 -9.68 -6.78 6.20
CA ALA A 29 -8.42 -7.19 6.83
C ALA A 29 -8.55 -8.49 7.64
N GLY A 30 -9.70 -8.73 8.29
CA GLY A 30 -10.02 -10.01 8.92
C GLY A 30 -10.06 -11.18 7.91
N ILE A 31 -10.64 -10.96 6.73
CA ILE A 31 -10.75 -11.97 5.66
C ILE A 31 -9.38 -12.23 4.98
N VAL A 32 -8.60 -11.18 4.73
CA VAL A 32 -7.37 -11.26 3.92
C VAL A 32 -6.14 -11.67 4.75
N ARG A 33 -6.20 -11.48 6.08
CA ARG A 33 -5.12 -11.27 7.06
C ARG A 33 -4.57 -9.84 7.04
N LEU A 34 -4.27 -9.33 8.24
CA LEU A 34 -3.62 -8.03 8.44
C LEU A 34 -2.21 -8.02 7.84
N THR A 35 -1.93 -7.01 7.02
CA THR A 35 -0.63 -6.71 6.43
C THR A 35 -0.42 -5.20 6.40
N THR A 36 0.82 -4.73 6.22
CA THR A 36 1.14 -3.30 6.07
C THR A 36 0.36 -2.62 4.93
N ILE A 37 -0.05 -3.39 3.91
CA ILE A 37 -0.80 -2.90 2.75
C ILE A 37 -2.30 -2.79 3.07
N SER A 38 -2.88 -3.76 3.80
CA SER A 38 -4.28 -3.71 4.22
C SER A 38 -4.53 -2.74 5.39
N LEU A 39 -3.49 -2.40 6.16
CA LEU A 39 -3.57 -1.47 7.29
C LEU A 39 -3.79 0.00 6.84
N ILE A 40 -3.33 0.37 5.64
CA ILE A 40 -3.40 1.75 5.15
C ILE A 40 -4.84 2.26 4.99
N PRO A 41 -5.76 1.57 4.28
CA PRO A 41 -7.15 2.03 4.21
C PRO A 41 -7.83 2.08 5.59
N ILE A 42 -7.42 1.24 6.56
CA ILE A 42 -7.92 1.32 7.94
C ILE A 42 -7.48 2.65 8.58
N ILE A 43 -6.18 2.94 8.60
CA ILE A 43 -5.62 4.16 9.23
C ILE A 43 -6.15 5.43 8.55
N VAL A 44 -6.16 5.47 7.21
CA VAL A 44 -6.62 6.63 6.43
C VAL A 44 -8.10 6.91 6.67
N SER A 45 -8.95 5.88 6.70
CA SER A 45 -10.39 6.05 6.93
C SER A 45 -10.72 6.41 8.39
N ALA A 46 -9.99 5.87 9.37
CA ALA A 46 -10.08 6.31 10.76
C ALA A 46 -9.69 7.80 10.91
N ALA A 47 -8.59 8.21 10.29
CA ALA A 47 -8.14 9.60 10.28
C ALA A 47 -9.17 10.52 9.60
N CYS A 48 -9.78 10.08 8.48
CA CYS A 48 -10.88 10.79 7.81
C CYS A 48 -12.09 10.99 8.73
N ALA A 49 -12.51 9.95 9.45
CA ALA A 49 -13.63 10.02 10.38
C ALA A 49 -13.38 11.07 11.48
N VAL A 50 -12.19 11.04 12.07
CA VAL A 50 -11.79 11.90 13.20
C VAL A 50 -11.53 13.34 12.78
N SER A 51 -10.78 13.60 11.69
CA SER A 51 -10.47 14.98 11.27
C SER A 51 -11.73 15.79 10.93
N ASN A 52 -12.68 15.18 10.21
CA ASN A 52 -13.92 15.84 9.81
C ASN A 52 -14.86 16.08 11.01
N GLY A 53 -14.92 15.17 11.98
CA GLY A 53 -15.67 15.37 13.23
C GLY A 53 -15.05 16.46 14.13
N LEU A 54 -13.72 16.47 14.27
CA LEU A 54 -13.00 17.50 15.02
C LEU A 54 -13.09 18.88 14.36
N CYS A 55 -13.16 18.95 13.02
CA CYS A 55 -13.37 20.20 12.30
C CYS A 55 -14.71 20.86 12.66
N TYR A 56 -15.80 20.08 12.73
CA TYR A 56 -17.08 20.60 13.21
C TYR A 56 -16.95 21.14 14.64
N TYR A 57 -16.33 20.36 15.55
CA TYR A 57 -16.12 20.78 16.93
C TYR A 57 -15.28 22.07 17.06
N ALA A 58 -14.28 22.25 16.19
CA ALA A 58 -13.34 23.37 16.22
C ALA A 58 -13.85 24.66 15.53
N PHE A 59 -14.69 24.55 14.49
CA PHE A 59 -15.09 25.69 13.65
C PHE A 59 -16.59 26.02 13.65
N TYR A 60 -17.46 25.09 14.07
CA TYR A 60 -18.92 25.23 13.93
C TYR A 60 -19.72 25.12 15.22
N ALA A 61 -19.19 24.45 16.24
CA ALA A 61 -19.82 24.34 17.55
C ALA A 61 -19.32 25.42 18.53
N ASP A 62 -20.24 25.96 19.33
CA ASP A 62 -20.00 26.98 20.38
C ASP A 62 -19.17 26.45 21.58
N ASN A 63 -17.92 26.07 21.32
CA ASN A 63 -16.97 25.55 22.30
C ASN A 63 -15.97 26.61 22.81
N PRO A 64 -15.38 26.44 24.02
CA PRO A 64 -14.31 27.32 24.52
C PRO A 64 -13.09 27.37 23.59
N LYS A 65 -12.41 28.54 23.51
CA LYS A 65 -11.26 28.78 22.62
C LYS A 65 -10.20 27.68 22.70
N ASN A 66 -9.76 27.31 23.90
CA ASN A 66 -8.70 26.32 24.11
C ASN A 66 -9.09 24.95 23.54
N SER A 67 -10.33 24.50 23.79
CA SER A 67 -10.87 23.24 23.26
C SER A 67 -10.94 23.26 21.73
N ARG A 68 -11.31 24.40 21.13
CA ARG A 68 -11.33 24.58 19.67
C ARG A 68 -9.94 24.56 19.06
N ALA A 69 -8.96 25.22 19.68
CA ALA A 69 -7.57 25.23 19.23
C ALA A 69 -6.95 23.82 19.27
N VAL A 70 -7.16 23.06 20.36
CA VAL A 70 -6.72 21.66 20.48
C VAL A 70 -7.40 20.78 19.43
N ALA A 71 -8.71 20.90 19.24
CA ALA A 71 -9.44 20.13 18.23
C ALA A 71 -8.98 20.45 16.79
N ALA A 72 -8.71 21.71 16.48
CA ALA A 72 -8.14 22.11 15.18
C ALA A 72 -6.74 21.50 14.95
N ALA A 73 -5.88 21.53 15.97
CA ALA A 73 -4.55 20.94 15.89
C ALA A 73 -4.59 19.42 15.61
N PHE A 74 -5.45 18.69 16.31
CA PHE A 74 -5.67 17.27 16.02
C PHE A 74 -6.32 17.05 14.64
N ALA A 75 -7.26 17.89 14.20
CA ALA A 75 -7.87 17.79 12.89
C ALA A 75 -6.83 17.91 11.75
N ASP A 76 -5.88 18.84 11.82
CA ASP A 76 -4.78 18.96 10.84
C ASP A 76 -3.81 17.78 10.85
N ILE A 77 -3.52 17.20 12.03
CA ILE A 77 -2.73 15.97 12.13
C ILE A 77 -3.46 14.82 11.42
N PHE A 78 -4.76 14.64 11.68
CA PHE A 78 -5.55 13.58 11.06
C PHE A 78 -5.81 13.83 9.56
N TRP A 79 -5.95 15.07 9.08
CA TRP A 79 -5.95 15.36 7.64
C TRP A 79 -4.63 15.02 6.97
N PHE A 80 -3.48 15.37 7.58
CA PHE A 80 -2.18 14.96 7.03
C PHE A 80 -2.08 13.43 6.90
N ILE A 81 -2.53 12.68 7.92
CA ILE A 81 -2.57 11.20 7.87
C ILE A 81 -3.54 10.71 6.79
N GLN A 82 -4.70 11.34 6.64
CA GLN A 82 -5.73 10.93 5.69
C GLN A 82 -5.36 11.23 4.23
N GLU A 83 -4.82 12.40 3.93
CA GLU A 83 -4.53 12.86 2.56
C GLU A 83 -3.19 12.29 2.09
N ALA A 84 -2.09 12.50 2.85
CA ALA A 84 -0.77 11.97 2.48
C ALA A 84 -0.63 10.45 2.72
N GLY A 85 -1.50 9.86 3.54
CA GLY A 85 -1.58 8.41 3.73
C GLY A 85 -2.09 7.65 2.50
N LEU A 86 -2.80 8.31 1.58
CA LEU A 86 -3.21 7.69 0.31
C LEU A 86 -1.97 7.26 -0.50
N SER A 87 -0.97 8.12 -0.56
CA SER A 87 0.30 7.86 -1.25
C SER A 87 1.13 6.75 -0.62
N MET A 88 0.95 6.48 0.68
CA MET A 88 1.63 5.36 1.34
C MET A 88 1.20 4.00 0.77
N TYR A 89 -0.03 3.89 0.22
CA TYR A 89 -0.47 2.66 -0.44
C TYR A 89 0.32 2.40 -1.73
N SER A 90 0.55 3.44 -2.52
CA SER A 90 1.43 3.42 -3.69
C SER A 90 2.87 3.05 -3.30
N TYR A 91 3.39 3.64 -2.22
CA TYR A 91 4.73 3.39 -1.69
C TYR A 91 4.96 1.94 -1.23
N GLN A 92 4.05 1.35 -0.43
CA GLN A 92 4.24 -0.01 0.10
C GLN A 92 4.28 -1.08 -1.01
N ILE A 93 3.57 -0.85 -2.11
CA ILE A 93 3.64 -1.70 -3.31
C ILE A 93 5.00 -1.52 -3.99
N LEU A 94 5.43 -0.28 -4.25
CA LEU A 94 6.69 0.02 -4.93
C LEU A 94 7.93 -0.42 -4.16
N ALA A 95 7.93 -0.27 -2.83
CA ALA A 95 9.02 -0.70 -1.96
C ALA A 95 9.32 -2.22 -2.08
N LYS A 96 8.30 -3.02 -2.40
CA LYS A 96 8.41 -4.48 -2.56
C LYS A 96 8.72 -4.94 -3.99
N VAL A 97 8.36 -4.16 -5.02
CA VAL A 97 8.46 -4.59 -6.43
C VAL A 97 9.61 -3.91 -7.21
N LEU A 98 10.21 -2.81 -6.70
CA LEU A 98 11.32 -2.13 -7.40
C LEU A 98 12.70 -2.77 -7.13
N ASN A 99 13.44 -3.02 -8.21
CA ASN A 99 14.85 -3.42 -8.18
C ASN A 99 15.71 -2.39 -7.42
N ARG A 100 16.73 -2.86 -6.67
CA ARG A 100 17.58 -2.10 -5.73
C ARG A 100 17.89 -0.65 -6.13
N LYS A 101 18.44 -0.42 -7.35
CA LYS A 101 18.76 0.95 -7.84
C LYS A 101 17.53 1.83 -8.06
N GLN A 102 16.45 1.28 -8.64
CA GLN A 102 15.21 2.04 -8.86
C GLN A 102 14.50 2.33 -7.54
N ARG A 103 14.55 1.39 -6.59
CA ARG A 103 13.94 1.54 -5.26
C ARG A 103 14.54 2.70 -4.48
N THR A 104 15.88 2.83 -4.45
CA THR A 104 16.55 3.95 -3.78
C THR A 104 16.16 5.31 -4.38
N VAL A 105 16.09 5.43 -5.71
CA VAL A 105 15.67 6.67 -6.37
C VAL A 105 14.21 7.02 -6.04
N PHE A 106 13.29 6.05 -6.15
CA PHE A 106 11.89 6.26 -5.79
C PHE A 106 11.71 6.65 -4.32
N MET A 107 12.35 5.93 -3.39
CA MET A 107 12.26 6.23 -1.95
C MET A 107 12.80 7.62 -1.62
N SER A 108 13.91 8.04 -2.22
CA SER A 108 14.48 9.39 -2.03
C SER A 108 13.51 10.48 -2.48
N LEU A 109 12.97 10.37 -3.70
CA LEU A 109 12.00 11.31 -4.24
C LEU A 109 10.72 11.35 -3.38
N PHE A 110 10.13 10.18 -3.10
CA PHE A 110 8.91 10.06 -2.31
C PHE A 110 9.05 10.72 -0.93
N TRP A 111 10.09 10.35 -0.16
CA TRP A 111 10.30 10.92 1.17
C TRP A 111 10.66 12.41 1.14
N SER A 112 11.41 12.89 0.14
CA SER A 112 11.67 14.34 0.00
C SER A 112 10.36 15.13 -0.18
N CYS A 113 9.42 14.62 -0.96
CA CYS A 113 8.10 15.25 -1.12
C CYS A 113 7.26 15.15 0.16
N ILE A 114 7.24 13.99 0.84
CA ILE A 114 6.51 13.82 2.11
C ILE A 114 7.03 14.79 3.19
N VAL A 115 8.33 15.07 3.25
CA VAL A 115 8.90 16.06 4.19
C VAL A 115 8.40 17.48 3.89
N VAL A 116 8.32 17.88 2.61
CA VAL A 116 7.75 19.18 2.21
C VAL A 116 6.24 19.25 2.54
N ILE A 117 5.48 18.21 2.20
CA ILE A 117 4.04 18.07 2.49
C ILE A 117 3.78 18.20 4.01
N PHE A 118 4.59 17.53 4.83
CA PHE A 118 4.54 17.63 6.29
C PHE A 118 4.86 19.04 6.78
N GLY A 119 5.93 19.67 6.28
CA GLY A 119 6.30 21.06 6.62
C GLY A 119 5.19 22.08 6.29
N CYS A 120 4.52 21.91 5.14
CA CYS A 120 3.34 22.71 4.81
C CYS A 120 2.20 22.50 5.81
N ARG A 121 1.83 21.25 6.14
CA ARG A 121 0.77 20.94 7.12
C ARG A 121 1.09 21.44 8.54
N MET A 122 2.32 21.32 9.01
CA MET A 122 2.73 21.88 10.31
C MET A 122 2.62 23.41 10.32
N THR A 123 2.98 24.08 9.22
CA THR A 123 2.84 25.54 9.11
C THR A 123 1.37 25.97 9.04
N ILE A 124 0.50 25.19 8.37
CA ILE A 124 -0.96 25.39 8.35
C ILE A 124 -1.55 25.25 9.76
N LEU A 125 -1.20 24.15 10.46
CA LEU A 125 -1.66 23.84 11.82
C LEU A 125 -1.34 24.99 12.78
N VAL A 126 -0.08 25.41 12.84
CA VAL A 126 0.35 26.53 13.70
C VAL A 126 -0.41 27.81 13.34
N SER A 127 -0.54 28.12 12.04
CA SER A 127 -1.27 29.32 11.59
C SER A 127 -2.73 29.32 12.05
N ARG A 128 -3.43 28.17 11.97
CA ARG A 128 -4.83 28.01 12.40
C ARG A 128 -5.00 28.10 13.92
N VAL A 129 -4.08 27.52 14.69
CA VAL A 129 -4.08 27.65 16.16
C VAL A 129 -3.90 29.11 16.56
N THR A 130 -2.93 29.82 15.97
CA THR A 130 -2.70 31.25 16.22
C THR A 130 -3.91 32.11 15.85
N GLU A 131 -4.63 31.80 14.77
CA GLU A 131 -5.82 32.53 14.30
C GLU A 131 -7.06 32.29 15.21
N ILE A 132 -7.19 31.10 15.82
CA ILE A 132 -8.24 30.80 16.83
C ILE A 132 -7.97 31.54 18.15
N GLU A 133 -6.71 31.63 18.56
CA GLU A 133 -6.30 32.35 19.77
C GLU A 133 -6.42 33.87 19.56
N ASN A 134 -5.77 34.38 18.52
CA ASN A 134 -5.56 35.80 18.22
C ASN A 134 -6.39 36.25 17.01
N THR A 135 -7.69 36.43 17.24
CA THR A 135 -8.71 36.70 16.20
C THR A 135 -8.48 37.97 15.36
N GLU A 136 -7.56 38.85 15.77
CA GLU A 136 -7.14 40.04 15.01
C GLU A 136 -6.13 39.73 13.90
N GLN A 137 -5.42 38.59 13.95
CA GLN A 137 -4.41 38.21 12.95
C GLN A 137 -5.01 37.32 11.85
N THR A 138 -5.31 37.90 10.70
CA THR A 138 -5.84 37.19 9.53
C THR A 138 -4.74 36.46 8.75
N LEU A 139 -4.45 35.21 9.13
CA LEU A 139 -3.44 34.37 8.49
C LEU A 139 -3.96 33.65 7.24
N GLN A 140 -5.26 33.71 6.95
CA GLN A 140 -5.94 33.18 5.76
C GLN A 140 -5.11 33.19 4.45
N SER A 141 -4.53 34.33 4.05
CA SER A 141 -3.76 34.42 2.79
C SER A 141 -2.51 33.54 2.78
N ARG A 142 -1.85 33.38 3.94
CA ARG A 142 -0.72 32.46 4.13
C ARG A 142 -1.22 31.01 4.14
N ILE A 143 -2.33 30.73 4.82
CA ILE A 143 -2.96 29.40 4.90
C ILE A 143 -3.35 28.90 3.50
N ASN A 144 -3.95 29.75 2.65
CA ASN A 144 -4.35 29.38 1.29
C ASN A 144 -3.13 29.05 0.41
N LYS A 145 -2.08 29.89 0.44
CA LYS A 145 -0.83 29.64 -0.32
C LYS A 145 -0.13 28.35 0.11
N LEU A 146 -0.16 28.03 1.40
CA LEU A 146 0.37 26.76 1.94
C LEU A 146 -0.48 25.55 1.49
N HIS A 147 -1.81 25.66 1.47
CA HIS A 147 -2.68 24.60 0.94
C HIS A 147 -2.46 24.37 -0.56
N MET A 148 -2.34 25.43 -1.36
CA MET A 148 -2.01 25.32 -2.78
C MET A 148 -0.68 24.57 -3.00
N ALA A 149 0.39 24.95 -2.29
CA ALA A 149 1.68 24.25 -2.37
C ALA A 149 1.58 22.79 -1.91
N TYR A 150 0.82 22.52 -0.84
CA TYR A 150 0.57 21.19 -0.29
C TYR A 150 -0.14 20.26 -1.30
N PHE A 151 -1.24 20.70 -1.91
CA PHE A 151 -1.97 19.88 -2.89
C PHE A 151 -1.18 19.66 -4.20
N ILE A 152 -0.40 20.66 -4.65
CA ILE A 152 0.54 20.48 -5.76
C ILE A 152 1.57 19.39 -5.43
N MET A 153 2.14 19.39 -4.22
CA MET A 153 3.11 18.38 -3.82
C MET A 153 2.49 16.97 -3.70
N ILE A 154 1.23 16.84 -3.27
CA ILE A 154 0.50 15.56 -3.31
C ILE A 154 0.32 15.07 -4.75
N ALA A 155 -0.13 15.94 -5.67
CA ALA A 155 -0.26 15.58 -7.08
C ALA A 155 1.09 15.16 -7.71
N VAL A 156 2.21 15.78 -7.31
CA VAL A 156 3.57 15.35 -7.68
C VAL A 156 3.91 13.96 -7.12
N VAL A 157 3.61 13.68 -5.86
CA VAL A 157 3.84 12.36 -5.24
C VAL A 157 3.07 11.25 -5.94
N GLU A 158 1.77 11.45 -6.23
CA GLU A 158 0.98 10.46 -6.98
C GLU A 158 1.48 10.29 -8.41
N THR A 159 1.87 11.38 -9.10
CA THR A 159 2.41 11.31 -10.46
C THR A 159 3.73 10.52 -10.51
N ILE A 160 4.65 10.76 -9.57
CA ILE A 160 5.90 9.98 -9.44
C ILE A 160 5.58 8.51 -9.13
N SER A 161 4.71 8.26 -8.16
CA SER A 161 4.35 6.91 -7.73
C SER A 161 3.68 6.11 -8.84
N ALA A 162 2.74 6.70 -9.56
CA ALA A 162 2.06 6.07 -10.68
C ALA A 162 2.99 5.78 -11.87
N PHE A 163 3.91 6.70 -12.20
CA PHE A 163 4.93 6.47 -13.23
C PHE A 163 5.76 5.21 -12.92
N PHE A 164 6.22 5.06 -11.68
CA PHE A 164 6.95 3.86 -11.26
C PHE A 164 6.05 2.61 -11.20
N LEU A 165 4.80 2.72 -10.75
CA LEU A 165 3.82 1.61 -10.74
C LEU A 165 3.55 1.08 -12.14
N ILE A 166 3.04 1.92 -13.04
CA ILE A 166 2.64 1.55 -14.41
C ILE A 166 3.83 0.99 -15.18
N ARG A 167 5.01 1.62 -15.09
CA ARG A 167 6.24 1.12 -15.74
C ARG A 167 6.70 -0.24 -15.19
N THR A 168 6.40 -0.55 -13.93
CA THR A 168 6.78 -1.82 -13.29
C THR A 168 5.76 -2.92 -13.59
N PHE A 169 4.46 -2.64 -13.49
CA PHE A 169 3.40 -3.58 -13.88
C PHE A 169 3.42 -3.88 -15.39
N ALA A 170 3.73 -2.91 -16.25
CA ALA A 170 3.91 -3.16 -17.69
C ALA A 170 5.09 -4.13 -17.98
N LYS A 171 6.20 -4.04 -17.23
CA LYS A 171 7.29 -5.03 -17.30
C LYS A 171 6.84 -6.39 -16.80
N ALA A 172 6.18 -6.45 -15.63
CA ALA A 172 5.71 -7.70 -15.02
C ALA A 172 4.68 -8.42 -15.91
N LYS A 173 3.76 -7.68 -16.54
CA LYS A 173 2.80 -8.18 -17.53
C LYS A 173 3.51 -8.82 -18.72
N ARG A 174 4.52 -8.15 -19.31
CA ARG A 174 5.32 -8.71 -20.42
C ARG A 174 6.08 -9.98 -19.99
N ALA A 175 6.67 -10.01 -18.81
CA ALA A 175 7.34 -11.20 -18.27
C ALA A 175 6.37 -12.36 -17.99
N SER A 176 5.16 -12.08 -17.47
CA SER A 176 4.15 -13.10 -17.21
C SER A 176 3.64 -13.80 -18.47
N VAL A 177 3.61 -13.08 -19.61
CA VAL A 177 3.32 -13.66 -20.94
C VAL A 177 4.45 -14.58 -21.39
N ALA A 178 5.71 -14.17 -21.23
CA ALA A 178 6.87 -14.98 -21.60
C ALA A 178 7.01 -16.28 -20.76
N ILE A 179 6.51 -16.27 -19.52
CA ILE A 179 6.46 -17.44 -18.61
C ILE A 179 5.11 -18.17 -18.71
N GLN A 180 4.23 -17.77 -19.63
CA GLN A 180 2.90 -18.35 -19.90
C GLN A 180 1.98 -18.43 -18.65
N SER A 181 2.22 -17.57 -17.66
CA SER A 181 1.50 -17.53 -16.38
C SER A 181 0.26 -16.63 -16.49
N TRP A 182 -0.82 -17.23 -16.99
CA TRP A 182 -2.12 -16.56 -17.20
C TRP A 182 -2.66 -15.87 -15.95
N THR A 183 -2.46 -16.45 -14.75
CA THR A 183 -2.99 -15.87 -13.51
C THR A 183 -2.16 -14.66 -13.05
N ALA A 184 -0.84 -14.70 -13.20
CA ALA A 184 0.02 -13.53 -12.94
C ALA A 184 -0.29 -12.40 -13.92
N ARG A 185 -0.51 -12.72 -15.21
CA ARG A 185 -0.96 -11.75 -16.22
C ARG A 185 -2.26 -11.06 -15.78
N GLY A 186 -3.26 -11.82 -15.34
CA GLY A 186 -4.53 -11.27 -14.86
C GLY A 186 -4.38 -10.36 -13.64
N LEU A 187 -3.57 -10.75 -12.65
CA LEU A 187 -3.31 -9.94 -11.46
C LEU A 187 -2.58 -8.62 -11.79
N PHE A 188 -1.51 -8.68 -12.59
CA PHE A 188 -0.78 -7.47 -12.99
C PHE A 188 -1.61 -6.57 -13.92
N GLU A 189 -2.53 -7.13 -14.71
CA GLU A 189 -3.45 -6.36 -15.54
C GLU A 189 -4.51 -5.62 -14.69
N LEU A 190 -5.06 -6.27 -13.66
CA LEU A 190 -5.96 -5.64 -12.70
C LEU A 190 -5.27 -4.52 -11.90
N LEU A 191 -4.09 -4.82 -11.34
CA LEU A 191 -3.32 -3.85 -10.55
C LEU A 191 -2.78 -2.68 -11.39
N SER A 192 -2.44 -2.90 -12.67
CA SER A 192 -2.12 -1.81 -13.60
C SER A 192 -3.35 -0.93 -13.83
N ARG A 193 -4.50 -1.52 -14.18
CA ARG A 193 -5.74 -0.77 -14.43
C ARG A 193 -6.21 0.02 -13.19
N SER A 194 -6.05 -0.53 -11.98
CA SER A 194 -6.36 0.20 -10.75
C SER A 194 -5.34 1.31 -10.43
N ALA A 195 -4.05 1.09 -10.67
CA ALA A 195 -3.04 2.15 -10.57
C ALA A 195 -3.24 3.26 -11.61
N GLU A 196 -3.73 2.94 -12.81
CA GLU A 196 -4.14 3.89 -13.85
C GLU A 196 -5.38 4.68 -13.41
N ILE A 197 -6.42 4.03 -12.87
CA ILE A 197 -7.61 4.69 -12.30
C ILE A 197 -7.23 5.61 -11.13
N ARG A 198 -6.32 5.17 -10.25
CA ARG A 198 -5.76 6.00 -9.16
C ARG A 198 -5.10 7.27 -9.70
N LEU A 199 -4.22 7.16 -10.69
CA LEU A 199 -3.57 8.33 -11.29
C LEU A 199 -4.60 9.26 -11.92
N ALA A 200 -5.54 8.70 -12.68
CA ALA A 200 -6.60 9.43 -13.37
C ALA A 200 -7.66 10.04 -12.43
N THR A 201 -7.61 9.77 -11.13
CA THR A 201 -8.49 10.36 -10.11
C THR A 201 -7.72 11.25 -9.13
N LEU A 202 -6.73 10.73 -8.40
CA LEU A 202 -6.01 11.49 -7.37
C LEU A 202 -5.21 12.68 -7.92
N CYS A 203 -4.63 12.59 -9.12
CA CYS A 203 -3.88 13.71 -9.68
C CYS A 203 -4.81 14.86 -10.14
N PRO A 204 -5.90 14.63 -10.90
CA PRO A 204 -6.93 15.64 -11.14
C PRO A 204 -7.59 16.19 -9.86
N ILE A 205 -7.81 15.36 -8.83
CA ILE A 205 -8.26 15.80 -7.51
C ILE A 205 -7.28 16.83 -6.93
N GLY A 206 -6.00 16.47 -6.75
CA GLY A 206 -4.98 17.36 -6.19
C GLY A 206 -4.80 18.67 -6.97
N ILE A 207 -4.83 18.60 -8.31
CA ILE A 207 -4.80 19.78 -9.18
C ILE A 207 -6.03 20.66 -8.95
N THR A 208 -7.22 20.07 -8.91
CA THR A 208 -8.47 20.85 -8.72
C THR A 208 -8.50 21.51 -7.34
N ARG A 209 -8.03 20.82 -6.29
CA ARG A 209 -7.93 21.38 -4.92
C ARG A 209 -6.90 22.51 -4.82
N ALA A 210 -5.78 22.43 -5.54
CA ALA A 210 -4.83 23.54 -5.64
C ALA A 210 -5.46 24.77 -6.35
N ILE A 211 -6.25 24.54 -7.40
CA ILE A 211 -6.96 25.60 -8.13
C ILE A 211 -8.05 26.24 -7.25
N THR A 212 -8.90 25.46 -6.58
CA THR A 212 -9.98 26.01 -5.75
C THR A 212 -9.44 26.81 -4.57
N TYR A 213 -8.41 26.33 -3.86
CA TYR A 213 -7.76 27.10 -2.77
C TYR A 213 -7.10 28.41 -3.23
N SER A 214 -6.86 28.59 -4.53
CA SER A 214 -6.40 29.88 -5.09
C SER A 214 -7.52 30.93 -5.14
N PHE A 215 -8.78 30.53 -5.02
CA PHE A 215 -9.97 31.40 -5.10
C PHE A 215 -10.82 31.44 -3.81
N GLN A 216 -10.54 30.60 -2.80
CA GLN A 216 -11.31 30.58 -1.55
C GLN A 216 -11.10 31.85 -0.71
N ALA A 217 -12.19 32.49 -0.29
CA ALA A 217 -12.15 33.67 0.58
C ALA A 217 -12.07 33.32 2.09
N THR A 218 -12.53 32.14 2.50
CA THR A 218 -12.84 31.80 3.90
C THR A 218 -12.30 30.44 4.35
N ALA A 219 -11.69 30.35 5.53
CA ALA A 219 -11.22 29.10 6.11
C ALA A 219 -12.38 28.16 6.47
N GLN A 220 -12.37 26.97 5.86
CA GLN A 220 -13.18 25.79 6.22
C GLN A 220 -14.72 25.94 6.15
N ALA A 221 -15.22 27.12 5.78
CA ALA A 221 -16.62 27.35 5.43
C ALA A 221 -16.83 27.28 3.91
N ALA A 222 -17.83 26.54 3.46
CA ALA A 222 -18.19 26.34 2.05
C ALA A 222 -19.12 27.45 1.52
N THR A 223 -18.75 28.71 1.76
CA THR A 223 -19.57 29.90 1.47
C THR A 223 -19.43 30.45 0.05
N ASP A 224 -18.38 30.06 -0.67
CA ASP A 224 -18.16 30.44 -2.07
C ASP A 224 -18.11 29.20 -2.99
N THR A 225 -18.29 29.40 -4.30
CA THR A 225 -18.34 28.29 -5.27
C THR A 225 -17.03 27.48 -5.31
N ALA A 226 -15.89 28.10 -4.99
CA ALA A 226 -14.59 27.44 -4.98
C ALA A 226 -14.43 26.49 -3.77
N SER A 227 -14.86 26.91 -2.59
CA SER A 227 -14.89 26.10 -1.37
C SER A 227 -15.95 24.99 -1.45
N GLN A 228 -17.08 25.22 -2.11
CA GLN A 228 -18.07 24.17 -2.42
C GLN A 228 -17.51 23.13 -3.40
N LEU A 229 -16.79 23.55 -4.44
CA LEU A 229 -16.14 22.63 -5.38
C LEU A 229 -14.98 21.85 -4.72
N ASP A 230 -14.16 22.49 -3.87
CA ASP A 230 -13.18 21.77 -3.03
C ASP A 230 -13.87 20.73 -2.15
N ARG A 231 -15.01 21.07 -1.54
CA ARG A 231 -15.82 20.15 -0.73
C ARG A 231 -16.20 18.89 -1.49
N PHE A 232 -16.71 19.06 -2.71
CA PHE A 232 -17.11 17.95 -3.58
C PHE A 232 -15.91 17.09 -3.97
N VAL A 233 -14.82 17.72 -4.42
CA VAL A 233 -13.59 17.03 -4.84
C VAL A 233 -12.93 16.29 -3.67
N TYR A 234 -12.92 16.89 -2.48
CA TYR A 234 -12.45 16.25 -1.24
C TYR A 234 -13.34 15.08 -0.82
N THR A 235 -14.65 15.13 -1.11
CA THR A 235 -15.56 13.99 -0.86
C THR A 235 -15.21 12.79 -1.77
N LEU A 236 -14.83 13.05 -3.03
CA LEU A 236 -14.32 12.01 -3.93
C LEU A 236 -12.96 11.44 -3.44
N GLU A 237 -12.09 12.29 -2.89
CA GLU A 237 -10.82 11.87 -2.27
C GLU A 237 -11.05 10.97 -1.04
N CYS A 238 -12.02 11.32 -0.19
CA CYS A 238 -12.36 10.54 1.01
C CYS A 238 -12.97 9.16 0.70
N LEU A 239 -13.53 8.96 -0.50
CA LEU A 239 -13.99 7.66 -0.99
C LEU A 239 -12.84 6.79 -1.51
N PHE A 240 -11.65 7.35 -1.77
CA PHE A 240 -10.54 6.63 -2.39
C PHE A 240 -10.11 5.33 -1.66
N PRO A 241 -10.09 5.24 -0.31
CA PRO A 241 -9.72 3.99 0.37
C PRO A 241 -10.61 2.79 0.00
N MET A 242 -11.82 2.99 -0.52
CA MET A 242 -12.65 1.91 -1.09
C MET A 242 -11.95 1.20 -2.27
N ILE A 243 -11.22 1.94 -3.11
CA ILE A 243 -10.44 1.37 -4.23
C ILE A 243 -9.28 0.51 -3.69
N MET A 244 -8.60 0.97 -2.64
CA MET A 244 -7.54 0.20 -1.97
C MET A 244 -8.07 -1.11 -1.36
N ILE A 245 -9.28 -1.08 -0.78
CA ILE A 245 -9.94 -2.27 -0.22
C ILE A 245 -10.26 -3.27 -1.34
N VAL A 246 -10.77 -2.80 -2.48
CA VAL A 246 -11.03 -3.63 -3.67
C VAL A 246 -9.73 -4.24 -4.21
N ASP A 247 -8.65 -3.48 -4.34
CA ASP A 247 -7.34 -3.97 -4.77
C ASP A 247 -6.80 -5.08 -3.86
N VAL A 248 -6.89 -4.88 -2.54
CA VAL A 248 -6.45 -5.86 -1.52
C VAL A 248 -7.29 -7.14 -1.60
N LEU A 249 -8.62 -7.02 -1.68
CA LEU A 249 -9.52 -8.16 -1.75
C LEU A 249 -9.35 -8.94 -3.07
N ALA A 250 -9.29 -8.25 -4.20
CA ALA A 250 -9.13 -8.89 -5.51
C ALA A 250 -7.76 -9.58 -5.64
N SER A 251 -6.69 -8.97 -5.11
CA SER A 251 -5.37 -9.61 -5.02
C SER A 251 -5.43 -10.93 -4.24
N LYS A 252 -6.14 -10.96 -3.11
CA LYS A 252 -6.34 -12.19 -2.32
C LYS A 252 -7.15 -13.24 -3.07
N LEU A 253 -8.25 -12.85 -3.71
CA LEU A 253 -9.10 -13.76 -4.49
C LEU A 253 -8.34 -14.41 -5.65
N THR A 254 -7.53 -13.64 -6.39
CA THR A 254 -6.68 -14.15 -7.47
C THR A 254 -5.59 -15.10 -6.95
N TYR A 255 -4.98 -14.80 -5.79
CA TYR A 255 -4.02 -15.69 -5.14
C TYR A 255 -4.68 -17.02 -4.72
N SER A 256 -5.80 -16.97 -3.98
CA SER A 256 -6.51 -18.17 -3.51
C SER A 256 -6.96 -19.08 -4.67
N ARG A 257 -7.46 -18.51 -5.77
CA ARG A 257 -7.79 -19.25 -7.00
C ARG A 257 -6.59 -19.97 -7.61
N THR A 258 -5.38 -19.39 -7.50
CA THR A 258 -4.13 -20.00 -7.98
C THR A 258 -3.76 -21.23 -7.17
N VAL A 259 -3.85 -21.15 -5.83
CA VAL A 259 -3.54 -22.28 -4.92
C VAL A 259 -4.46 -23.47 -5.22
N ILE A 260 -5.77 -23.23 -5.32
CA ILE A 260 -6.77 -24.27 -5.63
C ILE A 260 -6.46 -24.92 -6.99
N SER A 261 -6.35 -24.13 -8.06
CA SER A 261 -6.12 -24.65 -9.41
C SER A 261 -4.81 -25.44 -9.56
N ASN A 262 -3.75 -25.06 -8.83
CA ASN A 262 -2.51 -25.84 -8.77
C ASN A 262 -2.68 -27.14 -7.98
N SER A 263 -3.50 -27.17 -6.92
CA SER A 263 -3.79 -28.39 -6.15
C SER A 263 -4.65 -29.41 -6.91
N ASP A 264 -5.56 -28.95 -7.78
CA ASP A 264 -6.32 -29.83 -8.67
C ASP A 264 -5.42 -30.42 -9.78
N ARG A 265 -4.48 -29.61 -10.29
CA ARG A 265 -3.44 -30.06 -11.24
C ARG A 265 -2.43 -31.03 -10.63
N SER A 266 -2.05 -30.89 -9.36
CA SER A 266 -1.19 -31.87 -8.70
C SER A 266 -1.95 -33.16 -8.38
N ARG A 267 -3.20 -33.08 -7.91
CA ARG A 267 -4.05 -34.27 -7.67
C ARG A 267 -4.33 -35.09 -8.92
N THR A 268 -4.62 -34.45 -10.05
CA THR A 268 -4.79 -35.15 -11.34
C THR A 268 -3.49 -35.78 -11.83
N ARG A 269 -2.33 -35.14 -11.62
CA ARG A 269 -1.02 -35.67 -11.99
C ARG A 269 -0.49 -36.77 -11.05
N SER A 270 -0.91 -36.76 -9.78
CA SER A 270 -0.53 -37.75 -8.76
C SER A 270 -1.28 -39.09 -8.90
N ARG A 271 -2.29 -39.18 -9.78
CA ARG A 271 -3.11 -40.39 -9.97
C ARG A 271 -2.47 -41.42 -10.94
N GLY A 272 -1.14 -41.44 -11.02
CA GLY A 272 -0.36 -42.18 -12.02
C GLY A 272 1.03 -42.64 -11.58
N GLY A 273 1.27 -42.76 -10.28
CA GLY A 273 2.52 -43.30 -9.71
C GLY A 273 2.43 -43.42 -8.18
N PRO A 274 3.20 -44.33 -7.55
CA PRO A 274 3.26 -44.44 -6.09
C PRO A 274 3.87 -43.18 -5.46
N ALA A 275 3.50 -42.91 -4.21
CA ALA A 275 3.84 -41.67 -3.52
C ALA A 275 5.14 -41.78 -2.72
N ASP A 276 5.85 -40.65 -2.65
CA ASP A 276 6.78 -40.33 -1.56
C ASP A 276 6.66 -38.84 -1.26
N VAL A 277 6.56 -38.46 0.03
CA VAL A 277 6.22 -37.07 0.43
C VAL A 277 7.08 -36.59 1.61
N PRO A 278 8.13 -35.80 1.35
CA PRO A 278 8.82 -35.04 2.38
C PRO A 278 7.96 -33.84 2.81
N ASN A 279 7.44 -33.87 4.04
CA ASN A 279 6.72 -32.74 4.61
C ASN A 279 7.68 -31.56 4.89
N SER A 280 7.51 -30.45 4.18
CA SER A 280 8.18 -29.18 4.50
C SER A 280 7.23 -27.99 4.31
N GLY A 281 6.96 -27.28 5.41
CA GLY A 281 6.11 -26.09 5.40
C GLY A 281 6.87 -24.89 4.83
N ILE A 282 6.73 -24.64 3.52
CA ILE A 282 7.36 -23.48 2.89
C ILE A 282 6.51 -22.23 3.15
N GLU A 283 6.97 -21.39 4.08
CA GLU A 283 6.42 -20.06 4.33
C GLU A 283 6.79 -19.12 3.18
N VAL A 284 6.02 -19.16 2.09
CA VAL A 284 6.17 -18.24 0.95
C VAL A 284 5.61 -16.87 1.31
N GLU A 285 6.42 -16.08 2.02
CA GLU A 285 6.27 -14.62 2.11
C GLU A 285 6.22 -14.01 0.69
N PHE A 286 5.74 -12.77 0.55
CA PHE A 286 5.63 -12.05 -0.73
C PHE A 286 7.01 -11.60 -1.27
N SER A 287 7.89 -12.56 -1.51
CA SER A 287 9.20 -12.39 -2.12
C SER A 287 9.14 -12.78 -3.59
N VAL A 288 8.69 -11.85 -4.43
CA VAL A 288 8.94 -11.91 -5.88
C VAL A 288 10.43 -11.57 -6.08
N ARG A 289 11.28 -12.54 -5.74
CA ARG A 289 12.73 -12.42 -5.75
C ARG A 289 13.23 -12.32 -7.19
N THR A 290 13.44 -11.08 -7.65
CA THR A 290 13.94 -10.77 -9.00
C THR A 290 15.44 -11.03 -9.13
N ASP A 291 15.87 -12.27 -8.89
CA ASP A 291 17.24 -12.75 -9.12
C ASP A 291 17.45 -12.95 -10.64
N PHE A 292 17.56 -11.82 -11.34
CA PHE A 292 17.91 -11.75 -12.76
C PHE A 292 19.35 -11.27 -12.92
N GLU A 293 20.30 -12.15 -12.59
CA GLU A 293 21.68 -11.99 -13.03
C GLU A 293 21.83 -12.58 -14.45
N PRO A 294 22.37 -11.83 -15.44
CA PRO A 294 22.41 -12.28 -16.82
C PRO A 294 23.54 -13.30 -17.04
N SER A 295 23.19 -14.59 -16.99
CA SER A 295 24.12 -15.69 -17.31
C SER A 295 24.72 -15.52 -18.71
N LYS A 296 26.02 -15.19 -18.77
CA LYS A 296 26.78 -15.04 -20.01
C LYS A 296 27.03 -16.41 -20.65
N ARG A 297 26.19 -16.82 -21.59
CA ARG A 297 26.53 -17.87 -22.56
C ARG A 297 27.65 -17.39 -23.50
N GLY A 298 28.90 -17.64 -23.11
CA GLY A 298 30.05 -17.59 -24.00
C GLY A 298 30.44 -19.02 -24.40
N ASN A 299 30.22 -19.40 -25.65
CA ASN A 299 30.56 -20.74 -26.14
C ASN A 299 31.88 -20.70 -26.92
N SER A 300 32.89 -21.42 -26.43
CA SER A 300 34.13 -21.72 -27.14
C SER A 300 34.69 -23.01 -26.57
N GLY A 301 35.08 -23.96 -27.42
CA GLY A 301 35.52 -25.28 -26.95
C GLY A 301 36.68 -25.82 -27.77
N LYS A 302 37.69 -26.36 -27.07
CA LYS A 302 38.52 -27.47 -27.53
C LYS A 302 39.34 -28.08 -26.38
N SER A 303 39.22 -29.40 -26.26
CA SER A 303 40.20 -30.40 -25.79
C SER A 303 41.36 -29.96 -24.88
N GLN A 304 41.46 -30.53 -23.67
CA GLN A 304 42.46 -31.57 -23.32
C GLN A 304 42.40 -31.94 -21.81
N GLY A 305 43.03 -33.07 -21.44
CA GLY A 305 43.61 -33.26 -20.10
C GLY A 305 42.88 -34.22 -19.15
N ILE A 306 43.31 -35.49 -19.14
CA ILE A 306 43.08 -36.40 -18.00
C ILE A 306 44.02 -36.00 -16.86
N ARG A 307 43.52 -35.90 -15.61
CA ARG A 307 44.35 -36.13 -14.42
C ARG A 307 43.54 -36.54 -13.19
N LEU A 308 43.73 -37.78 -12.76
CA LEU A 308 43.53 -38.19 -11.38
C LEU A 308 44.67 -37.63 -10.52
N SER A 309 44.38 -37.24 -9.28
CA SER A 309 45.39 -37.09 -8.22
C SER A 309 44.71 -37.31 -6.88
N SER A 310 45.25 -38.25 -6.09
CA SER A 310 44.87 -38.41 -4.69
C SER A 310 45.43 -37.26 -3.84
N ARG A 311 44.80 -36.98 -2.69
CA ARG A 311 45.50 -36.41 -1.55
C ARG A 311 44.84 -36.83 -0.23
N GLU A 312 45.45 -37.80 0.43
CA GLU A 312 45.21 -38.11 1.85
C GLU A 312 45.92 -37.08 2.75
N THR A 313 45.37 -36.90 3.96
CA THR A 313 46.01 -36.69 5.29
C THR A 313 44.87 -36.33 6.27
N THR A 314 44.25 -37.26 7.01
CA THR A 314 44.69 -37.94 8.27
C THR A 314 44.59 -37.09 9.55
N SER A 315 43.50 -37.32 10.31
CA SER A 315 43.31 -37.32 11.79
C SER A 315 41.89 -37.93 11.99
N GLU A 316 41.66 -39.03 12.73
CA GLU A 316 41.53 -39.13 14.20
C GLU A 316 40.48 -38.15 14.75
N GLU A 317 39.41 -38.54 15.47
CA GLU A 317 39.00 -39.80 16.16
C GLU A 317 37.45 -40.02 15.95
N THR A 318 36.69 -41.06 16.33
CA THR A 318 36.81 -42.30 17.15
C THR A 318 35.81 -43.37 16.62
N ILE A 319 35.87 -44.64 17.07
CA ILE A 319 34.81 -45.66 16.86
C ILE A 319 34.63 -46.53 18.13
N PRO A 320 33.38 -46.90 18.51
CA PRO A 320 33.04 -48.32 18.72
C PRO A 320 31.72 -48.69 17.95
N VAL A 321 31.55 -49.82 17.25
CA VAL A 321 31.80 -51.26 17.54
C VAL A 321 30.88 -51.73 18.69
N ALA A 322 29.99 -52.73 18.56
CA ALA A 322 29.68 -53.74 17.52
C ALA A 322 28.12 -53.87 17.36
N SER A 323 27.46 -54.89 16.79
CA SER A 323 27.85 -56.24 16.31
C SER A 323 26.88 -56.80 15.23
N HIS A 324 27.06 -58.08 14.89
CA HIS A 324 26.29 -58.94 13.98
C HIS A 324 24.74 -58.89 14.09
N GLY A 325 24.00 -59.33 13.08
CA GLY A 325 24.44 -60.06 11.87
C GLY A 325 23.35 -60.23 10.80
N ALA A 326 23.64 -61.06 9.80
CA ALA A 326 22.72 -61.40 8.73
C ALA A 326 21.90 -62.65 9.08
N ASP A 327 20.70 -62.77 8.51
CA ASP A 327 20.24 -64.07 8.01
C ASP A 327 19.20 -63.94 6.87
N VAL A 328 18.90 -65.05 6.20
CA VAL A 328 18.06 -65.16 5.00
C VAL A 328 16.75 -65.91 5.33
N GLY A 329 15.59 -65.39 4.89
CA GLY A 329 14.29 -66.02 5.25
C GLY A 329 13.13 -65.76 4.27
N HIS A 330 12.48 -66.84 3.83
CA HIS A 330 11.35 -66.89 2.89
C HIS A 330 9.99 -66.33 3.39
N SER A 331 9.17 -65.96 2.40
CA SER A 331 7.71 -66.13 2.27
C SER A 331 6.84 -66.57 3.46
N ALA A 332 5.70 -65.88 3.63
CA ALA A 332 4.36 -66.51 3.64
C ALA A 332 3.22 -65.50 3.38
N ASN A 333 2.11 -65.96 2.82
CA ASN A 333 0.81 -65.29 2.91
C ASN A 333 0.19 -65.55 4.30
N CYS A 334 -0.69 -64.66 4.78
CA CYS A 334 -2.05 -65.10 5.16
C CYS A 334 -3.05 -63.94 5.30
N HIS A 335 -4.33 -64.30 5.27
CA HIS A 335 -5.47 -63.41 5.53
C HIS A 335 -5.66 -63.13 7.03
N VAL A 336 -6.18 -61.94 7.36
CA VAL A 336 -7.61 -61.79 7.72
C VAL A 336 -8.17 -60.62 6.92
#